data_AF-A0A2V6WL72-F1
#
_entry.id   AF-A0A2V6WL72-F1
#
_cell.length_a   1.000
_cell.length_b   1.000
_cell.length_c   1.000
_cell.angle_alpha   90.00
_cell.angle_beta   90.00
_cell.angle_gamma   90.00
#
_symmetry.space_group_name_H-M   'P 1'
#
loop_
_entity.id
_entity.type
_entity.pdbx_description
1 polymer ?
#
loop_
_entity_poly.entity_id
_entity_poly.type
_entity_poly.pdbx_seq_one_letter_code
_entity_poly.pdbx_strand_id
1 'polypeptide(L)'
;MAGTSGLVSPSVDVGARPVAHPAALPFRTELSLAPLVRFWTQLSAYSELGRGPLPGIVRERIKQAPELSAVVDDVSVIAKHRQLVDLMMSAMFPPAFWEQEYGAALFPFQLRAFYATSLFRRTLMNDDGTLHGRVNVDEQRLGAAKLLLAYELILERTYGIDLGIEIPVVFTSED
;
A
#
# COMPACT_ATOMS: atom_id res chain seq x y z
N MET A 1 -0.23 18.03 45.75
CA MET A 1 -0.70 18.34 44.40
C MET A 1 0.06 17.45 43.44
N ALA A 2 -0.61 16.44 42.90
CA ALA A 2 -0.01 15.42 42.05
C ALA A 2 0.24 15.99 40.65
N GLY A 3 1.48 15.92 40.19
CA GLY A 3 1.87 16.28 38.83
C GLY A 3 1.37 15.21 37.85
N THR A 4 0.60 15.64 36.86
CA THR A 4 0.18 14.84 35.71
C THR A 4 1.40 14.60 34.83
N SER A 5 2.03 13.43 34.99
CA SER A 5 3.07 12.95 34.09
C SER A 5 2.40 12.50 32.78
N GLY A 6 2.82 13.12 31.67
CA GLY A 6 2.24 12.92 30.35
C GLY A 6 2.36 11.47 29.87
N LEU A 7 1.26 10.95 29.33
CA LEU A 7 1.23 9.75 28.50
C LEU A 7 1.91 10.08 27.16
N VAL A 8 3.24 10.08 27.14
CA VAL A 8 4.00 10.04 25.90
C VAL A 8 4.01 8.59 25.44
N SER A 9 3.11 8.26 24.51
CA SER A 9 3.16 6.99 23.80
C SER A 9 4.55 6.83 23.14
N PRO A 10 5.20 5.66 23.25
CA PRO A 10 6.49 5.45 22.60
C PRO A 10 6.31 5.55 21.08
N SER A 11 6.87 6.60 20.47
CA SER A 11 6.97 6.71 19.01
C SER A 11 8.27 6.08 18.55
N VAL A 12 8.23 5.39 17.41
CA VAL A 12 9.43 4.81 16.79
C VAL A 12 9.70 5.53 15.47
N ASP A 13 10.97 5.86 15.23
CA ASP A 13 11.44 6.34 13.93
C ASP A 13 11.44 5.20 12.93
N VAL A 14 10.68 5.36 11.86
CA VAL A 14 10.72 4.43 10.73
C VAL A 14 11.96 4.78 9.91
N GLY A 15 13.03 4.00 10.10
CA GLY A 15 14.30 4.21 9.37
C GLY A 15 15.58 3.80 10.14
N ALA A 16 15.51 3.59 11.46
CA ALA A 16 16.64 3.04 12.19
C ALA A 16 16.80 1.53 11.89
N ARG A 17 18.05 1.06 11.65
CA ARG A 17 18.36 -0.35 11.42
C ARG A 17 17.70 -1.22 12.51
N PRO A 18 17.04 -2.33 12.15
CA PRO A 18 16.27 -3.11 13.12
C PRO A 18 17.19 -3.72 14.18
N VAL A 19 16.94 -3.40 15.45
CA VAL A 19 17.51 -4.09 16.60
C VAL A 19 16.38 -4.91 17.24
N ALA A 20 16.52 -6.24 17.14
CA ALA A 20 15.63 -7.31 17.64
C ALA A 20 14.31 -7.51 16.87
N HIS A 21 14.20 -8.67 16.20
CA HIS A 21 13.05 -9.08 15.38
C HIS A 21 11.71 -9.06 16.15
N PRO A 22 10.78 -8.13 15.86
CA PRO A 22 9.35 -8.38 16.05
C PRO A 22 9.00 -9.66 15.26
N ALA A 23 8.08 -10.49 15.78
CA ALA A 23 7.71 -11.78 15.19
C ALA A 23 7.64 -11.68 13.65
N ALA A 24 8.64 -12.27 12.97
CA ALA A 24 8.71 -12.24 11.52
C ALA A 24 7.41 -12.82 10.96
N LEU A 25 6.81 -12.15 9.98
CA LEU A 25 5.60 -12.64 9.33
C LEU A 25 5.84 -14.09 8.87
N PRO A 26 5.04 -15.07 9.31
CA PRO A 26 5.25 -16.48 9.00
C PRO A 26 4.76 -16.83 7.58
N PHE A 27 4.59 -15.82 6.72
CA PHE A 27 4.02 -15.93 5.39
C PHE A 27 4.99 -15.36 4.38
N ARG A 28 5.10 -16.05 3.24
CA ARG A 28 5.74 -15.49 2.06
C ARG A 28 4.86 -14.36 1.53
N THR A 29 5.45 -13.18 1.30
CA THR A 29 4.75 -12.01 0.78
C THR A 29 5.27 -11.66 -0.59
N GLU A 30 4.34 -11.38 -1.52
CA GLU A 30 4.64 -11.13 -2.93
C GLU A 30 3.78 -9.96 -3.41
N LEU A 31 4.40 -9.00 -4.11
CA LEU A 31 3.66 -7.93 -4.75
C LEU A 31 2.92 -8.48 -5.97
N SER A 32 1.63 -8.18 -6.08
CA SER A 32 0.84 -8.52 -7.26
C SER A 32 -0.14 -7.42 -7.61
N LEU A 33 -0.12 -6.98 -8.87
CA LEU A 33 -1.11 -6.05 -9.43
C LEU A 33 -2.31 -6.79 -10.04
N ALA A 34 -2.33 -8.12 -10.01
CA ALA A 34 -3.42 -8.93 -10.56
C ALA A 34 -4.82 -8.54 -10.02
N PRO A 35 -5.02 -8.19 -8.72
CA PRO A 35 -6.32 -7.70 -8.25
C PRO A 35 -6.77 -6.41 -8.95
N LEU A 36 -5.84 -5.48 -9.19
CA LEU A 36 -6.11 -4.23 -9.88
C LEU A 36 -6.40 -4.48 -11.38
N VAL A 37 -5.65 -5.37 -12.02
CA VAL A 37 -5.92 -5.83 -13.39
C VAL A 37 -7.32 -6.45 -13.48
N ARG A 38 -7.69 -7.32 -12.52
CA ARG A 38 -9.03 -7.92 -12.45
C ARG A 38 -10.11 -6.86 -12.33
N PHE A 39 -9.95 -5.88 -11.44
CA PHE A 39 -10.88 -4.76 -11.32
C PHE A 39 -11.14 -4.13 -12.70
N TRP A 40 -10.09 -3.69 -13.40
CA TRP A 40 -10.22 -3.04 -14.70
C TRP A 40 -10.75 -3.95 -15.82
N THR A 41 -10.45 -5.26 -15.77
CA THR A 41 -10.84 -6.19 -16.83
C THR A 41 -12.22 -6.82 -16.62
N GLN A 42 -12.70 -6.94 -15.38
CA GLN A 42 -14.01 -7.46 -15.02
C GLN A 42 -15.10 -6.37 -15.00
N LEU A 43 -14.72 -5.09 -14.93
CA LEU A 43 -15.60 -3.98 -15.26
C LEU A 43 -16.22 -4.23 -16.65
N SER A 44 -17.54 -4.41 -16.70
CA SER A 44 -18.25 -4.57 -17.97
C SER A 44 -18.00 -3.33 -18.82
N ALA A 45 -17.84 -3.51 -20.13
CA ALA A 45 -17.80 -2.39 -21.08
C ALA A 45 -19.14 -1.63 -21.13
N TYR A 46 -20.15 -2.08 -20.37
CA TYR A 46 -21.47 -1.47 -20.28
C TYR A 46 -21.44 -0.28 -19.32
N SER A 47 -21.89 0.84 -19.88
CA SER A 47 -21.78 2.21 -19.40
C SER A 47 -22.67 2.55 -18.21
N GLU A 48 -22.53 1.86 -17.08
CA GLU A 48 -23.33 2.19 -15.88
C GLU A 48 -22.64 3.24 -14.98
N LEU A 49 -21.36 3.56 -15.21
CA LEU A 49 -20.57 4.44 -14.31
C LEU A 49 -19.87 5.62 -15.01
N GLY A 50 -20.22 5.93 -16.27
CA GLY A 50 -19.57 7.05 -17.00
C GLY A 50 -18.07 6.87 -17.26
N ARG A 51 -17.53 5.63 -17.18
CA ARG A 51 -16.08 5.34 -17.16
C ARG A 51 -15.39 5.27 -18.53
N GLY A 52 -16.03 5.70 -19.60
CA GLY A 52 -15.44 5.82 -20.93
C GLY A 52 -14.74 4.53 -21.43
N PRO A 53 -13.83 4.63 -22.42
CA PRO A 53 -13.18 3.47 -23.04
C PRO A 53 -12.05 2.84 -22.18
N LEU A 54 -11.82 3.33 -20.95
CA LEU A 54 -10.64 2.99 -20.15
C LEU A 54 -10.51 1.49 -19.82
N PRO A 55 -11.57 0.76 -19.41
CA PRO A 55 -11.48 -0.68 -19.17
C PRO A 55 -10.98 -1.46 -20.40
N GLY A 56 -11.45 -1.10 -21.59
CA GLY A 56 -11.02 -1.70 -22.85
C GLY A 56 -9.55 -1.41 -23.17
N ILE A 57 -9.10 -0.17 -22.95
CA ILE A 57 -7.70 0.23 -23.13
C ILE A 57 -6.78 -0.55 -22.18
N VAL A 58 -7.14 -0.65 -20.89
CA VAL A 58 -6.37 -1.42 -19.92
C VAL A 58 -6.28 -2.88 -20.35
N ARG A 59 -7.40 -3.48 -20.78
CA ARG A 59 -7.44 -4.88 -21.24
C ARG A 59 -6.48 -5.14 -22.41
N GLU A 60 -6.47 -4.27 -23.42
CA GLU A 60 -5.57 -4.45 -24.57
C GLU A 60 -4.11 -4.21 -24.20
N ARG A 61 -3.81 -3.21 -23.37
CA ARG A 61 -2.43 -2.94 -22.93
C ARG A 61 -1.86 -4.05 -22.04
N ILE A 62 -2.69 -4.66 -21.19
CA ILE A 62 -2.28 -5.80 -20.34
C ILE A 62 -1.90 -7.03 -21.18
N LYS A 63 -2.54 -7.27 -22.33
CA LYS A 63 -2.12 -8.36 -23.24
C LYS A 63 -0.69 -8.17 -23.74
N GLN A 64 -0.20 -6.93 -23.83
CA GLN A 64 1.16 -6.59 -24.23
C GLN A 64 2.15 -6.52 -23.06
N ALA A 65 1.65 -6.63 -21.82
CA ALA A 65 2.42 -6.57 -20.59
C ALA A 65 1.95 -7.63 -19.58
N PRO A 66 1.95 -8.94 -19.95
CA PRO A 66 1.45 -10.01 -19.10
C PRO A 66 2.20 -10.11 -17.76
N GLU A 67 3.44 -9.64 -17.68
CA GLU A 67 4.23 -9.61 -16.46
C GLU A 67 3.61 -8.76 -15.34
N LEU A 68 2.74 -7.79 -15.65
CA LEU A 68 1.99 -7.04 -14.64
C LEU A 68 0.84 -7.83 -14.00
N SER A 69 0.42 -8.92 -14.64
CA SER A 69 -0.61 -9.83 -14.10
C SER A 69 -0.01 -10.97 -13.28
N ALA A 70 1.32 -11.13 -13.31
CA ALA A 70 2.04 -12.10 -12.52
C ALA A 70 2.41 -11.54 -11.13
N VAL A 71 3.12 -12.34 -10.35
CA VAL A 71 3.88 -11.85 -9.20
C VAL A 71 4.98 -10.92 -9.72
N VAL A 72 5.16 -9.78 -9.06
CA VAL A 72 6.19 -8.79 -9.40
C VAL A 72 7.44 -9.08 -8.58
N ASP A 73 8.33 -9.91 -9.13
CA ASP A 73 9.64 -10.21 -8.52
C ASP A 73 10.68 -9.11 -8.79
N ASP A 74 10.61 -8.48 -9.97
CA ASP A 74 11.45 -7.33 -10.35
C ASP A 74 10.62 -6.06 -10.44
N VAL A 75 10.88 -5.13 -9.51
CA VAL A 75 10.19 -3.83 -9.43
C VAL A 75 10.44 -2.97 -10.67
N SER A 76 11.51 -3.24 -11.44
CA SER A 76 11.77 -2.55 -12.71
C SER A 76 10.62 -2.69 -13.72
N VAL A 77 9.82 -3.77 -13.61
CA VAL A 77 8.60 -3.99 -14.42
C VAL A 77 7.59 -2.86 -14.24
N ILE A 78 7.48 -2.31 -13.02
CA ILE A 78 6.59 -1.18 -12.72
C ILE A 78 7.07 0.08 -13.45
N ALA A 79 8.38 0.33 -13.46
CA ALA A 79 8.96 1.47 -14.16
C ALA A 79 8.84 1.29 -15.69
N LYS A 80 9.10 0.09 -16.21
CA LYS A 80 8.95 -0.26 -17.62
C LYS A 80 7.56 0.04 -18.15
N HIS A 81 6.52 -0.24 -17.36
CA HIS A 81 5.12 -0.06 -17.74
C HIS A 81 4.44 1.10 -17.02
N ARG A 82 5.20 2.13 -16.65
CA ARG A 82 4.75 3.21 -15.77
C ARG A 82 3.41 3.82 -16.18
N GLN A 83 3.23 4.12 -17.46
CA GLN A 83 1.97 4.71 -17.96
C GLN A 83 0.75 3.81 -17.75
N LEU A 84 0.90 2.49 -17.92
CA LEU A 84 -0.19 1.54 -17.69
C LEU A 84 -0.47 1.39 -16.19
N VAL A 85 0.58 1.39 -15.36
CA VAL A 85 0.43 1.37 -13.91
C VAL A 85 -0.26 2.64 -13.42
N ASP A 86 0.14 3.83 -13.88
CA ASP A 86 -0.50 5.12 -13.54
C ASP A 86 -1.99 5.11 -13.94
N LEU A 87 -2.29 4.64 -15.16
CA LEU A 87 -3.68 4.48 -15.62
C LEU A 87 -4.48 3.56 -14.68
N MET A 88 -3.92 2.40 -14.32
CA MET A 88 -4.62 1.48 -13.44
C MET A 88 -4.79 2.04 -12.02
N MET A 89 -3.75 2.71 -11.50
CA MET A 89 -3.75 3.34 -10.18
C MET A 89 -4.69 4.54 -10.10
N SER A 90 -5.07 5.16 -11.21
CA SER A 90 -6.04 6.27 -11.23
C SER A 90 -7.40 5.92 -10.62
N ALA A 91 -7.73 4.62 -10.50
CA ALA A 91 -8.91 4.15 -9.78
C ALA A 91 -8.84 4.41 -8.27
N MET A 92 -7.64 4.45 -7.69
CA MET A 92 -7.39 4.68 -6.26
C MET A 92 -6.72 6.02 -5.97
N PHE A 93 -5.97 6.56 -6.94
CA PHE A 93 -5.23 7.82 -6.84
C PHE A 93 -5.64 8.73 -8.01
N PRO A 94 -6.82 9.39 -7.95
CA PRO A 94 -7.30 10.22 -9.04
C PRO A 94 -6.30 11.33 -9.38
N PRO A 95 -6.02 11.60 -10.67
CA PRO A 95 -5.03 12.62 -11.07
C PRO A 95 -5.33 14.02 -10.53
N ALA A 96 -6.61 14.34 -10.31
CA ALA A 96 -7.03 15.64 -9.76
C ALA A 96 -6.44 15.92 -8.36
N PHE A 97 -6.11 14.87 -7.60
CA PHE A 97 -5.59 14.98 -6.23
C PHE A 97 -4.10 14.63 -6.12
N TRP A 98 -3.42 14.41 -7.25
CA TRP A 98 -2.05 13.88 -7.29
C TRP A 98 -1.01 14.73 -6.52
N GLU A 99 -1.21 16.05 -6.49
CA GLU A 99 -0.32 16.99 -5.79
C GLU A 99 -0.82 17.37 -4.39
N GLN A 100 -2.07 17.01 -4.04
CA GLN A 100 -2.77 17.53 -2.86
C GLN A 100 -2.98 16.47 -1.78
N GLU A 101 -3.07 15.20 -2.16
CA GLU A 101 -3.35 14.11 -1.23
C GLU A 101 -2.10 13.29 -0.89
N TYR A 102 -2.02 12.90 0.39
CA TYR A 102 -1.08 11.90 0.87
C TYR A 102 -1.58 10.52 0.48
N GLY A 103 -0.99 9.93 -0.56
CA GLY A 103 -1.37 8.61 -1.05
C GLY A 103 -0.16 7.78 -1.44
N ALA A 104 -0.13 6.52 -0.99
CA ALA A 104 0.86 5.54 -1.40
C ALA A 104 0.29 4.13 -1.46
N ALA A 105 0.81 3.32 -2.40
CA ALA A 105 0.65 1.88 -2.40
C ALA A 105 1.97 1.25 -1.92
N LEU A 106 1.85 0.41 -0.89
CA LEU A 106 2.97 -0.19 -0.20
C LEU A 106 3.20 -1.64 -0.66
N PHE A 107 4.45 -2.10 -0.56
CA PHE A 107 4.73 -3.53 -0.63
C PHE A 107 3.94 -4.26 0.47
N PRO A 108 3.40 -5.46 0.19
CA PRO A 108 2.59 -6.19 1.16
C PRO A 108 3.31 -6.37 2.50
N PHE A 109 2.67 -5.87 3.56
CA PHE A 109 3.16 -5.92 4.94
C PHE A 109 4.51 -5.22 5.20
N GLN A 110 4.91 -4.30 4.33
CA GLN A 110 6.13 -3.50 4.47
C GLN A 110 5.79 -2.01 4.49
N LEU A 111 6.51 -1.24 5.32
CA LEU A 111 6.42 0.23 5.30
C LEU A 111 7.36 0.79 4.22
N ARG A 112 7.15 0.32 2.99
CA ARG A 112 7.92 0.71 1.82
C ARG A 112 6.95 0.88 0.65
N ALA A 113 6.93 2.06 0.05
CA ALA A 113 6.09 2.37 -1.09
C ALA A 113 6.76 1.93 -2.39
N PHE A 114 5.95 1.42 -3.33
CA PHE A 114 6.36 1.25 -4.73
C PHE A 114 5.65 2.25 -5.66
N TYR A 115 4.59 2.89 -5.16
CA TYR A 115 3.84 3.92 -5.85
C TYR A 115 3.38 4.97 -4.83
N ALA A 116 3.55 6.25 -5.14
CA ALA A 116 3.21 7.35 -4.24
C ALA A 116 2.90 8.62 -5.02
N THR A 117 1.95 9.40 -4.48
CA THR A 117 1.64 10.77 -4.92
C THR A 117 2.84 11.69 -4.71
N SER A 118 2.84 12.85 -5.38
CA SER A 118 3.96 13.80 -5.29
C SER A 118 4.15 14.30 -3.86
N LEU A 119 3.06 14.62 -3.17
CA LEU A 119 3.12 15.15 -1.80
C LEU A 119 3.64 14.08 -0.81
N PHE A 120 3.12 12.85 -0.87
CA PHE A 120 3.59 11.75 -0.03
C PHE A 120 5.09 11.47 -0.22
N ARG A 121 5.56 11.46 -1.48
CA ARG A 121 6.96 11.21 -1.80
C ARG A 121 7.90 12.25 -1.17
N ARG A 122 7.49 13.51 -1.08
CA ARG A 122 8.34 14.61 -0.60
C ARG A 122 8.42 14.71 0.91
N THR A 123 7.39 14.28 1.64
CA THR A 123 7.28 14.50 3.09
C THR A 123 7.42 13.23 3.93
N LEU A 124 7.00 12.08 3.39
CA LEU A 124 6.83 10.83 4.14
C LEU A 124 7.58 9.65 3.51
N MET A 125 8.51 9.89 2.59
CA MET A 125 9.23 8.81 1.90
C MET A 125 10.72 9.15 1.75
N ASN A 126 11.58 8.19 2.07
CA ASN A 126 13.00 8.22 1.75
C ASN A 126 13.23 7.83 0.28
N ASP A 127 14.44 8.08 -0.23
CA ASP A 127 14.81 7.78 -1.63
C ASP A 127 14.67 6.30 -2.01
N ASP A 128 14.81 5.38 -1.04
CA ASP A 128 14.67 3.93 -1.24
C ASP A 128 13.21 3.42 -1.20
N GLY A 129 12.27 4.34 -0.97
CA GLY A 129 10.83 4.09 -0.86
C GLY A 129 10.36 3.76 0.54
N THR A 130 11.25 3.63 1.53
CA THR A 130 10.83 3.45 2.93
C THR A 130 10.09 4.69 3.43
N LEU A 131 9.11 4.48 4.31
CA LEU A 131 8.38 5.61 4.89
C LEU A 131 9.29 6.38 5.86
N HIS A 132 9.24 7.70 5.79
CA HIS A 132 9.94 8.63 6.67
C HIS A 132 8.97 9.21 7.70
N GLY A 133 9.41 9.32 8.95
CA GLY A 133 8.67 9.94 10.05
C GLY A 133 8.49 9.05 11.26
N ARG A 134 7.73 9.56 12.22
CA ARG A 134 7.43 8.90 13.49
C ARG A 134 6.10 8.17 13.42
N VAL A 135 6.08 6.95 13.93
CA VAL A 135 4.85 6.15 14.06
C VAL A 135 4.38 6.13 15.50
N ASN A 136 3.07 6.24 15.71
CA ASN A 136 2.43 6.25 17.04
C ASN A 136 2.43 4.88 17.77
N VAL A 137 2.91 3.83 17.11
CA VAL A 137 3.01 2.47 17.64
C VAL A 137 4.46 2.00 17.65
N ASP A 138 4.82 1.24 18.68
CA ASP A 138 6.13 0.58 18.75
C ASP A 138 6.26 -0.55 17.70
N GLU A 139 7.49 -1.01 17.50
CA GLU A 139 7.81 -2.03 16.49
C GLU A 139 7.07 -3.36 16.73
N GLN A 140 6.87 -3.74 18.00
CA GLN A 140 6.18 -4.97 18.37
C GLN A 140 4.69 -4.90 18.02
N ARG A 141 4.03 -3.77 18.32
CA ARG A 141 2.63 -3.50 17.96
C ARG A 141 2.45 -3.41 16.46
N LEU A 142 3.38 -2.78 15.75
CA LEU A 142 3.36 -2.74 14.29
C LEU A 142 3.51 -4.16 13.69
N GLY A 143 4.38 -4.99 14.24
CA GLY A 143 4.51 -6.40 13.86
C GLY A 143 3.22 -7.19 14.10
N ALA A 144 2.62 -7.03 15.28
CA ALA A 144 1.34 -7.66 15.62
C ALA A 144 0.19 -7.21 14.72
N ALA A 145 0.12 -5.91 14.38
CA ALA A 145 -0.86 -5.35 13.46
C ALA A 145 -0.74 -5.97 12.06
N LYS A 146 0.49 -6.08 11.53
CA LYS A 146 0.74 -6.75 10.24
C LYS A 146 0.31 -8.22 10.27
N LEU A 147 0.62 -8.92 11.35
CA LEU A 147 0.24 -10.34 11.51
C LEU A 147 -1.28 -10.49 11.54
N LEU A 148 -1.97 -9.62 12.26
CA LEU A 148 -3.43 -9.64 12.37
C LEU A 148 -4.10 -9.38 11.01
N LEU A 149 -3.64 -8.36 10.27
CA LEU A 149 -4.11 -8.07 8.90
C LEU A 149 -3.83 -9.25 7.94
N ALA A 150 -2.71 -9.96 8.11
CA ALA A 150 -2.41 -11.12 7.29
C ALA A 150 -3.39 -12.27 7.54
N TYR A 151 -3.70 -12.55 8.81
CA TYR A 151 -4.69 -13.56 9.17
C TYR A 151 -6.10 -13.19 8.74
N GLU A 152 -6.51 -11.93 8.91
CA GLU A 152 -7.79 -11.44 8.41
C GLU A 152 -7.92 -11.68 6.90
N LEU A 153 -6.91 -11.29 6.12
CA LEU A 153 -6.90 -11.52 4.67
C LEU A 153 -7.03 -13.02 4.31
N ILE A 154 -6.39 -13.91 5.06
CA ILE A 154 -6.49 -15.36 4.86
C ILE A 154 -7.89 -15.86 5.20
N LEU A 155 -8.45 -15.42 6.33
CA LEU A 155 -9.78 -15.79 6.81
C LEU A 155 -10.86 -15.34 5.83
N GLU A 156 -10.77 -14.11 5.35
CA GLU A 156 -11.69 -13.55 4.37
C GLU A 156 -11.63 -14.36 3.06
N ARG A 157 -10.43 -14.56 2.50
CA ARG A 157 -10.28 -15.19 1.17
C ARG A 157 -10.50 -16.69 1.15
N THR A 158 -10.15 -17.39 2.23
CA THR A 158 -10.17 -18.86 2.28
C THR A 158 -11.43 -19.39 2.95
N TYR A 159 -11.96 -18.65 3.93
CA TYR A 159 -13.07 -19.10 4.76
C TYR A 159 -14.31 -18.19 4.66
N GLY A 160 -14.21 -17.04 3.99
CA GLY A 160 -15.31 -16.07 3.89
C GLY A 160 -15.64 -15.39 5.23
N ILE A 161 -14.69 -15.37 6.17
CA ILE A 161 -14.87 -14.79 7.50
C ILE A 161 -14.23 -13.40 7.50
N ASP A 162 -15.07 -12.37 7.61
CA ASP A 162 -14.65 -10.98 7.81
C ASP A 162 -14.59 -10.66 9.31
N LEU A 163 -13.45 -10.14 9.76
CA LEU A 163 -13.23 -9.76 11.15
C LEU A 163 -13.44 -8.26 11.41
N GLY A 164 -13.57 -7.44 10.35
CA GLY A 164 -13.79 -6.00 10.44
C GLY A 164 -12.69 -5.25 11.18
N ILE A 165 -11.42 -5.65 10.98
CA ILE A 165 -10.30 -5.12 11.74
C ILE A 165 -9.85 -3.78 11.16
N GLU A 166 -9.98 -2.72 11.96
CA GLU A 166 -9.41 -1.41 11.65
C GLU A 166 -8.29 -1.07 12.64
N ILE A 167 -7.05 -1.01 12.15
CA ILE A 167 -5.88 -0.63 12.94
C ILE A 167 -5.33 0.69 12.41
N PRO A 168 -5.73 1.85 13.00
CA PRO A 168 -5.19 3.13 12.58
C PRO A 168 -3.73 3.27 13.02
N VAL A 169 -2.85 3.46 12.03
CA VAL A 169 -1.44 3.80 12.25
C VAL A 169 -1.23 5.25 11.80
N VAL A 170 -0.77 6.09 12.71
CA VAL A 170 -0.55 7.51 12.46
C VAL A 170 0.94 7.75 12.22
N PHE A 171 1.23 8.36 11.08
CA PHE A 171 2.55 8.83 10.71
C PHE A 171 2.64 10.34 10.93
N THR A 172 3.70 10.79 11.57
CA THR A 172 3.99 12.20 11.81
C THR A 172 5.33 12.55 11.18
N SER A 173 5.32 13.52 10.25
CA SER A 173 6.54 14.14 9.72
C SER A 173 6.83 15.43 10.48
N GLU A 174 8.11 15.78 10.58
CA GLU A 174 8.53 17.14 10.90
C GLU A 174 8.41 17.99 9.61
N ASP A 175 7.99 19.25 9.76
CA ASP A 175 7.83 20.22 8.66
C ASP A 175 9.15 20.98 8.42
#